data_AF-A0A7G2K1E7-F1
#
_entry.id   AF-A0A7G2K1E7-F1
#
_cell.length_a   1.000
_cell.length_b   1.000
_cell.length_c   1.000
_cell.angle_alpha   90.00
_cell.angle_beta   90.00
_cell.angle_gamma   90.00
#
_symmetry.space_group_name_H-M   'P 1'
#
loop_
_entity.id
_entity.type
_entity.pdbx_description
1 polymer ?
#
loop_
_entity_poly.entity_id
_entity_poly.type
_entity_poly.pdbx_seq_one_letter_code
_entity_poly.pdbx_strand_id
1 'polypeptide(L)'
;MALIFYFNKGNLMQILEPQQFATWNEPIEMLYACHSKVKRFCRQLSILPDYLEKHGYTQAVLNDVEQILSYFNRAAPLHHDDEELDFFPQLVKVAPQTQTSIDEFDCMVFQ
;
A
#
# COMPACT_ATOMS: atom_id res chain seq x y z
N MET A 1 -11.61 0.86 -7.51
CA MET A 1 -10.29 1.52 -7.68
C MET A 1 -10.18 2.91 -7.06
N ALA A 2 -10.40 2.98 -5.75
CA ALA A 2 -10.43 4.22 -4.96
C ALA A 2 -9.03 4.70 -4.54
N LEU A 3 -8.02 3.82 -4.57
CA LEU A 3 -6.65 4.08 -4.12
C LEU A 3 -5.88 5.07 -5.01
N ILE A 4 -6.20 5.11 -6.30
CA ILE A 4 -5.39 5.80 -7.32
C ILE A 4 -5.51 7.34 -7.20
N PHE A 5 -6.61 7.88 -6.66
CA PHE A 5 -6.73 9.32 -6.38
C PHE A 5 -5.72 9.82 -5.33
N TYR A 6 -5.32 8.97 -4.39
CA TYR A 6 -4.33 9.33 -3.37
C TYR A 6 -2.89 9.26 -3.88
N PHE A 7 -2.58 8.30 -4.75
CA PHE A 7 -1.26 8.18 -5.34
C PHE A 7 -0.85 9.44 -6.13
N ASN A 8 -1.81 10.10 -6.78
CA ASN A 8 -1.54 11.30 -7.59
C ASN A 8 -1.36 12.59 -6.74
N LYS A 9 -1.91 12.65 -5.51
CA LYS A 9 -1.73 13.82 -4.62
C LYS A 9 -0.36 13.88 -3.92
N GLY A 10 0.38 12.77 -3.85
CA GLY A 10 1.65 12.69 -3.13
C GLY A 10 2.91 12.85 -3.99
N ASN A 11 2.80 13.01 -5.30
CA ASN A 11 3.93 12.85 -6.23
C ASN A 11 4.33 14.15 -6.94
N LEU A 12 4.44 15.25 -6.20
CA LEU A 12 4.81 16.56 -6.74
C LEU A 12 6.33 16.83 -6.81
N MET A 13 7.20 15.91 -6.39
CA MET A 13 8.67 16.08 -6.56
C MET A 13 9.42 14.76 -6.63
N GLN A 14 9.55 14.16 -7.83
CA GLN A 14 10.76 13.42 -8.22
C GLN A 14 11.01 13.65 -9.72
N ILE A 15 11.96 14.53 -10.02
CA ILE A 15 12.53 14.78 -11.34
C ILE A 15 13.70 13.80 -11.51
N LEU A 16 13.78 13.14 -12.67
CA LEU A 16 14.86 12.27 -13.17
C LEU A 16 14.78 10.77 -12.84
N GLU A 17 13.78 10.07 -13.38
CA GLU A 17 13.84 8.77 -14.11
C GLU A 17 12.44 8.55 -14.74
N PRO A 18 12.27 7.83 -15.87
CA PRO A 18 10.94 7.43 -16.31
C PRO A 18 10.39 6.43 -15.30
N GLN A 19 9.75 6.94 -14.25
CA GLN A 19 8.89 6.16 -13.38
C GLN A 19 7.80 5.58 -14.27
N GLN A 20 7.87 4.28 -14.57
CA GLN A 20 6.75 3.57 -15.18
C GLN A 20 5.63 3.58 -14.15
N PHE A 21 4.79 4.59 -14.21
CA PHE A 21 3.61 4.67 -13.37
C PHE A 21 2.65 3.61 -13.90
N ALA A 22 2.32 2.64 -13.06
CA ALA A 22 1.19 1.76 -13.31
C ALA A 22 0.00 2.64 -13.69
N THR A 23 -0.52 2.42 -14.89
CA THR A 23 -1.64 3.20 -15.41
C THR A 23 -2.96 2.51 -15.05
N TRP A 24 -4.07 3.22 -15.20
CA TRP A 24 -5.42 2.67 -14.98
C TRP A 24 -5.71 1.38 -15.78
N ASN A 25 -4.98 1.16 -16.87
CA ASN A 25 -5.13 0.00 -17.73
C ASN A 25 -4.32 -1.22 -17.26
N GLU A 26 -3.54 -1.08 -16.18
CA GLU A 26 -2.66 -2.11 -15.62
C GLU A 26 -2.98 -2.30 -14.12
N PRO A 27 -4.19 -2.76 -13.77
CA PRO A 27 -4.64 -2.79 -12.37
C PRO A 27 -3.79 -3.72 -11.48
N ILE A 28 -3.21 -4.78 -12.05
CA ILE A 28 -2.32 -5.70 -11.32
C ILE A 28 -0.99 -5.01 -10.96
N GLU A 29 -0.40 -4.27 -11.90
CA GLU A 29 0.83 -3.50 -11.63
C GLU A 29 0.60 -2.42 -10.56
N MET A 30 -0.61 -1.85 -10.52
CA MET A 30 -1.00 -0.92 -9.46
C MET A 30 -1.03 -1.61 -8.08
N LEU A 31 -1.63 -2.81 -7.96
CA LEU A 31 -1.62 -3.58 -6.72
C LEU A 31 -0.18 -3.85 -6.25
N TYR A 32 0.72 -4.26 -7.15
CA TYR A 32 2.13 -4.48 -6.82
C TYR A 32 2.87 -3.20 -6.38
N ALA A 33 2.56 -2.05 -6.98
CA ALA A 33 3.12 -0.77 -6.54
C ALA A 33 2.69 -0.41 -5.11
N CYS A 34 1.46 -0.76 -4.74
CA CYS A 34 0.93 -0.56 -3.38
C CYS A 34 1.61 -1.52 -2.39
N HIS A 35 1.75 -2.79 -2.75
CA HIS A 35 2.47 -3.78 -1.93
C HIS A 35 3.94 -3.38 -1.70
N SER A 36 4.59 -2.78 -2.70
CA SER A 36 5.96 -2.26 -2.56
C SER A 36 6.05 -1.13 -1.53
N LYS A 37 5.04 -0.25 -1.47
CA LYS A 37 4.94 0.79 -0.43
C LYS A 37 4.67 0.20 0.95
N VAL A 38 3.76 -0.78 1.07
CA VAL A 38 3.49 -1.50 2.34
C VAL A 38 4.79 -2.08 2.88
N LYS A 39 5.54 -2.85 2.07
CA LYS A 39 6.81 -3.47 2.47
C LYS A 39 7.83 -2.43 2.96
N ARG A 40 7.93 -1.29 2.26
CA ARG A 40 8.82 -0.20 2.66
C ARG A 40 8.44 0.38 4.02
N PHE A 41 7.16 0.67 4.24
CA PHE A 41 6.70 1.24 5.50
C PHE A 41 6.81 0.24 6.66
N CYS A 42 6.50 -1.05 6.45
CA CYS A 42 6.72 -2.09 7.46
C CYS A 42 8.20 -2.19 7.87
N ARG A 43 9.12 -2.09 6.90
CA ARG A 43 10.56 -2.04 7.19
C ARG A 43 10.96 -0.78 7.95
N GLN A 44 10.38 0.38 7.63
CA GLN A 44 10.64 1.60 8.40
C GLN A 44 10.15 1.46 9.84
N LEU A 45 8.94 0.92 10.05
CA LEU A 45 8.39 0.66 11.38
C LEU A 45 9.23 -0.33 12.18
N SER A 46 9.78 -1.38 11.54
CA SER A 46 10.58 -2.40 12.24
C SER A 46 11.90 -1.86 12.78
N ILE A 47 12.48 -0.83 12.15
CA ILE A 47 13.77 -0.23 12.56
C ILE A 47 13.59 1.06 13.37
N LEU A 48 12.36 1.58 13.44
CA LEU A 48 12.08 2.89 14.04
C LEU A 48 12.50 2.99 15.52
N PRO A 49 12.27 1.98 16.39
CA PRO A 49 12.68 2.07 17.80
C PRO A 49 14.19 2.28 17.98
N ASP A 50 15.02 1.44 17.34
CA ASP A 50 16.48 1.55 17.41
C ASP A 50 16.98 2.87 16.81
N TYR A 51 16.34 3.31 15.72
CA TYR A 51 16.66 4.59 15.09
C TYR A 51 16.35 5.77 16.01
N LEU A 52 15.21 5.75 16.70
CA LEU A 52 14.81 6.76 17.66
C LEU A 52 15.76 6.82 18.87
N GLU A 53 16.21 5.68 19.38
CA GLU A 53 17.16 5.63 20.50
C GLU A 53 18.49 6.31 20.13
N LYS A 54 18.97 6.08 18.90
CA LYS A 54 20.26 6.60 18.43
C LYS A 54 20.20 8.06 17.96
N HIS A 55 19.11 8.48 17.34
CA HIS A 55 19.03 9.76 16.63
C HIS A 55 18.01 10.74 17.23
N GLY A 56 17.15 10.28 18.14
CA GLY A 56 16.08 11.07 18.74
C GLY A 56 14.97 11.44 17.76
N TYR A 57 14.04 12.25 18.24
CA TYR A 57 12.89 12.74 17.48
C TYR A 57 13.28 13.92 16.58
N THR A 58 13.82 13.60 15.41
CA THR A 58 14.16 14.61 14.39
C THR A 58 12.96 14.95 13.52
N GLN A 59 12.97 16.12 12.87
CA GLN A 59 11.91 16.49 11.91
C GLN A 59 11.77 15.47 10.77
N ALA A 60 12.87 14.86 10.33
CA ALA A 60 12.83 13.81 9.32
C ALA A 60 12.02 12.59 9.77
N VAL A 61 12.22 12.15 11.03
CA VAL A 61 11.46 11.04 11.60
C VAL A 61 9.98 11.38 11.72
N LEU A 62 9.64 12.60 12.15
CA LEU A 62 8.25 13.05 12.22
C LEU A 62 7.57 13.02 10.85
N ASN A 63 8.26 13.50 9.80
CA ASN A 63 7.75 13.48 8.43
C ASN A 63 7.56 12.05 7.89
N ASP A 64 8.46 11.12 8.23
CA ASP A 64 8.34 9.71 7.82
C ASP A 64 7.16 9.04 8.53
N VAL A 65 6.98 9.28 9.83
CA VAL A 65 5.84 8.76 10.61
C VAL A 65 4.52 9.32 10.07
N GLU A 66 4.46 10.61 9.72
CA GLU A 66 3.25 11.20 9.12
C GLU A 66 2.89 10.52 7.79
N GLN A 67 3.88 10.24 6.93
CA GLN A 67 3.66 9.51 5.68
C GLN A 67 3.16 8.08 5.92
N ILE A 68 3.74 7.37 6.88
CA ILE A 68 3.32 6.02 7.28
C ILE A 68 1.86 6.04 7.75
N LEU A 69 1.52 6.96 8.66
CA LEU A 69 0.17 7.12 9.20
C LEU A 69 -0.83 7.47 8.10
N SER A 70 -0.48 8.42 7.22
CA SER A 70 -1.33 8.81 6.09
C SER A 70 -1.60 7.62 5.16
N TYR A 71 -0.58 6.81 4.87
CA TYR A 71 -0.73 5.64 4.04
C TYR A 71 -1.67 4.61 4.67
N PHE A 72 -1.41 4.17 5.91
CA PHE A 72 -2.21 3.12 6.52
C PHE A 72 -3.62 3.56 6.93
N ASN A 73 -3.84 4.84 7.25
CA ASN A 73 -5.17 5.33 7.60
C ASN A 73 -6.05 5.70 6.40
N ARG A 74 -5.47 5.88 5.21
CA ARG A 74 -6.21 6.38 4.03
C ARG A 74 -6.00 5.54 2.79
N ALA A 75 -4.76 5.26 2.44
CA ALA A 75 -4.47 4.47 1.25
C ALA A 75 -4.79 2.99 1.49
N ALA A 76 -4.24 2.35 2.54
CA ALA A 76 -4.45 0.91 2.75
C ALA A 76 -5.94 0.47 2.75
N PRO A 77 -6.90 1.19 3.37
CA PRO A 77 -8.31 0.82 3.27
C PRO A 77 -8.86 0.83 1.83
N LEU A 78 -8.47 1.84 1.03
CA LEU A 78 -8.89 1.93 -0.36
C LEU A 78 -8.25 0.84 -1.23
N HIS A 79 -7.10 0.30 -0.81
CA HIS A 79 -6.44 -0.81 -1.47
C HIS A 79 -7.21 -2.10 -1.22
N HIS A 80 -7.68 -2.29 0.01
CA HIS A 80 -8.54 -3.41 0.34
C HIS A 80 -9.87 -3.32 -0.40
N ASP A 81 -10.48 -2.13 -0.54
CA ASP A 81 -11.68 -1.96 -1.37
C ASP A 81 -11.43 -2.40 -2.83
N ASP A 82 -10.25 -2.08 -3.38
CA ASP A 82 -9.87 -2.47 -4.74
C ASP A 82 -9.67 -3.99 -4.88
N GLU A 83 -9.24 -4.66 -3.79
CA GLU A 83 -9.09 -6.11 -3.74
C GLU A 83 -10.44 -6.82 -3.52
N GLU A 84 -11.18 -6.45 -2.46
CA GLU A 84 -12.41 -7.10 -2.00
C GLU A 84 -13.62 -6.86 -2.93
N LEU A 85 -13.80 -5.62 -3.40
CA LEU A 85 -14.99 -5.24 -4.18
C LEU A 85 -14.79 -5.46 -5.68
N ASP A 86 -13.55 -5.32 -6.16
CA ASP A 86 -13.24 -5.36 -7.58
C ASP A 86 -12.43 -6.62 -7.96
N PHE A 87 -11.18 -6.78 -7.48
CA PHE A 87 -10.25 -7.79 -8.00
C PHE A 87 -10.63 -9.24 -7.63
N PHE A 88 -10.83 -9.55 -6.35
CA PHE A 88 -11.12 -10.91 -5.89
C PHE A 88 -12.40 -11.48 -6.51
N PRO A 89 -13.52 -10.74 -6.62
CA PRO A 89 -14.72 -11.24 -7.29
C PRO A 89 -14.49 -11.59 -8.77
N GLN A 90 -13.60 -10.88 -9.48
CA GLN A 90 -13.26 -11.24 -10.86
C GLN A 90 -12.29 -12.42 -10.92
N LEU A 91 -11.34 -12.51 -9.98
CA LEU A 91 -10.38 -13.61 -9.90
C LEU A 91 -11.10 -14.95 -9.69
N VAL A 92 -12.06 -15.01 -8.76
CA VAL A 92 -12.83 -16.23 -8.48
C VAL A 92 -13.62 -16.72 -9.70
N LYS A 93 -14.12 -15.82 -10.56
CA LYS A 93 -14.84 -16.22 -11.79
C LYS A 93 -13.95 -16.99 -12.77
N VAL A 94 -12.66 -16.68 -12.81
CA VAL A 94 -11.71 -17.29 -13.76
C VAL A 94 -10.83 -18.36 -13.11
N ALA A 95 -10.68 -18.32 -11.79
CA ALA A 95 -9.88 -19.25 -10.99
C ALA A 95 -10.59 -19.60 -9.67
N PRO A 96 -11.71 -20.35 -9.69
CA PRO A 96 -12.52 -20.61 -8.49
C PRO A 96 -11.76 -21.23 -7.31
N GLN A 97 -10.67 -21.96 -7.59
CA GLN A 97 -9.79 -22.53 -6.56
C GLN A 97 -9.13 -21.49 -5.65
N THR A 98 -9.11 -20.20 -6.03
CA THR A 98 -8.55 -19.13 -5.19
C THR A 98 -9.47 -18.73 -4.04
N GLN A 99 -10.74 -19.15 -4.04
CA GLN A 99 -11.70 -18.77 -2.99
C GLN A 99 -11.20 -19.12 -1.60
N THR A 100 -10.63 -20.32 -1.41
CA THR A 100 -10.10 -20.74 -0.11
C THR A 100 -8.98 -19.83 0.39
N SER A 101 -8.07 -19.39 -0.50
CA SER A 101 -6.99 -18.47 -0.12
C SER A 101 -7.50 -17.06 0.17
N ILE A 102 -8.57 -16.62 -0.49
CA ILE A 102 -9.21 -15.33 -0.24
C ILE A 102 -9.93 -15.36 1.12
N ASP A 103 -10.68 -16.42 1.41
CA ASP A 103 -11.38 -16.59 2.69
C ASP A 103 -10.39 -16.62 3.88
N GLU A 104 -9.23 -17.28 3.71
CA GLU A 104 -8.15 -17.28 4.71
C GLU A 104 -7.56 -15.88 4.92
N PHE A 105 -7.47 -15.06 3.87
CA PHE A 105 -6.93 -13.71 3.91
C PHE A 105 -7.85 -12.75 4.66
N ASP A 106 -9.17 -12.79 4.39
CA ASP A 106 -10.16 -11.92 5.03
C ASP A 106 -10.26 -12.15 6.54
N CYS A 107 -10.07 -13.39 7.01
CA CYS A 107 -10.04 -13.71 8.44
C CYS A 107 -8.84 -13.11 9.19
N MET A 108 -7.76 -12.70 8.50
CA MET A 108 -6.53 -12.18 9.13
C MET A 108 -6.44 -10.65 9.14
N VAL A 109 -7.20 -9.95 8.31
CA VAL A 109 -7.08 -8.49 8.12
C VAL A 109 -8.11 -7.69 8.94
N PHE A 110 -9.18 -8.34 9.44
CA PHE A 110 -10.26 -7.71 10.21
C PHE A 110 -10.35 -8.12 11.70
N GLN A 111 -9.27 -8.64 12.30
CA GLN A 111 -9.15 -8.81 13.76
C GLN A 111 -8.10 -7.86 14.33
#